data_AF-A0A7G9YWB9-F1
#
_entry.id   AF-A0A7G9YWB9-F1
#
_cell.length_a   1.000
_cell.length_b   1.000
_cell.length_c   1.000
_cell.angle_alpha   90.00
_cell.angle_beta   90.00
_cell.angle_gamma   90.00
#
_symmetry.space_group_name_H-M   'P 1'
#
loop_
_entity.id
_entity.type
_entity.pdbx_description
1 polymer ?
#
loop_
_entity_poly.entity_id
_entity_poly.type
_entity_poly.pdbx_seq_one_letter_code
_entity_poly.pdbx_strand_id
1 'polypeptide(L)'
;MVAITPAAGFVGPLSAIVIGAVAGVLCYKAMLFRINRGFDESLDAWAIHGVGGLWGALATGIFAIEAVGGCTGLLYGNVGQFTAQIIGAGAAILYAFTITLILAKLVDATIGLRATEEEEYVGLDISQHGEEAYA
;
A
#
# COMPACT_ATOMS: atom_id res chain seq x y z
N MET A 1 -4.41 -10.54 -0.72
CA MET A 1 -3.93 -10.37 -2.11
C MET A 1 -2.70 -9.48 -2.16
N VAL A 2 -2.75 -8.21 -1.73
CA VAL A 2 -1.62 -7.25 -1.84
C VAL A 2 -0.26 -7.81 -1.40
N ALA A 3 -0.16 -8.36 -0.18
CA ALA A 3 1.13 -8.79 0.36
C ALA A 3 1.79 -9.97 -0.37
N ILE A 4 1.02 -10.80 -1.09
CA ILE A 4 1.60 -11.92 -1.85
C ILE A 4 2.10 -11.47 -3.23
N THR A 5 1.60 -10.33 -3.76
CA THR A 5 1.97 -9.82 -5.09
C THR A 5 3.49 -9.78 -5.33
N PRO A 6 4.34 -9.22 -4.45
CA PRO A 6 5.79 -9.21 -4.67
C PRO A 6 6.47 -10.56 -4.42
N ALA A 7 5.79 -11.53 -3.80
CA ALA A 7 6.35 -12.81 -3.38
C ALA A 7 5.86 -14.00 -4.23
N ALA A 8 4.80 -13.83 -5.00
CA ALA A 8 4.04 -14.90 -5.64
C ALA A 8 4.90 -15.80 -6.56
N GLY A 9 5.92 -15.24 -7.20
CA GLY A 9 6.86 -15.97 -8.05
C GLY A 9 8.12 -16.48 -7.36
N PHE A 10 8.23 -16.37 -6.03
CA PHE A 10 9.49 -16.60 -5.31
C PHE A 10 9.37 -17.49 -4.08
N VAL A 11 8.16 -17.71 -3.54
CA VAL A 11 7.97 -18.39 -2.25
C VAL A 11 7.13 -19.66 -2.37
N GLY A 12 7.36 -20.63 -1.48
CA GLY A 12 6.54 -21.84 -1.38
C GLY A 12 5.18 -21.63 -0.67
N PRO A 13 4.26 -22.61 -0.73
CA PRO A 13 2.90 -22.47 -0.18
C PRO A 13 2.85 -22.17 1.33
N LEU A 14 3.71 -22.79 2.13
CA LEU A 14 3.73 -22.56 3.58
C LEU A 14 4.13 -21.10 3.91
N SER A 15 5.16 -20.58 3.22
CA SER A 15 5.55 -19.18 3.35
C SER A 15 4.43 -18.23 2.89
N ALA A 16 3.69 -18.58 1.83
CA ALA A 16 2.55 -17.78 1.37
C ALA A 16 1.44 -17.66 2.42
N ILE A 17 1.15 -18.74 3.16
CA ILE A 17 0.20 -18.72 4.29
C ILE A 17 0.69 -17.76 5.39
N VAL A 18 1.97 -17.84 5.75
CA VAL A 18 2.57 -16.94 6.77
C VAL A 18 2.49 -15.48 6.32
N ILE A 19 2.83 -15.19 5.05
CA ILE A 19 2.75 -13.84 4.48
C ILE A 19 1.32 -13.29 4.60
N GLY A 20 0.32 -14.09 4.21
CA GLY A 20 -1.09 -13.70 4.30
C GLY A 20 -1.56 -13.45 5.73
N ALA A 21 -1.22 -14.34 6.67
CA ALA A 21 -1.61 -14.23 8.07
C ALA A 21 -1.00 -12.98 8.73
N VAL A 22 0.29 -12.74 8.53
CA VAL A 22 0.97 -11.54 9.06
C VAL A 22 0.44 -10.27 8.40
N ALA A 23 0.18 -10.30 7.08
CA ALA A 23 -0.41 -9.16 6.37
C ALA A 23 -1.76 -8.76 6.97
N GLY A 24 -2.64 -9.74 7.26
CA GLY A 24 -3.94 -9.47 7.89
C GLY A 24 -3.80 -8.72 9.21
N VAL A 25 -2.87 -9.13 10.08
CA VAL A 25 -2.62 -8.46 11.36
C VAL A 25 -2.04 -7.06 11.17
N LEU A 26 -1.05 -6.90 10.29
CA LEU A 26 -0.38 -5.62 10.06
C LEU A 26 -1.33 -4.59 9.41
N CYS A 27 -2.05 -4.98 8.36
CA CYS A 27 -3.03 -4.12 7.68
C CYS A 27 -4.17 -3.70 8.63
N TYR A 28 -4.69 -4.63 9.43
CA TYR A 28 -5.74 -4.30 10.40
C TYR A 28 -5.25 -3.32 11.47
N LYS A 29 -4.05 -3.52 12.00
CA LYS A 29 -3.45 -2.59 12.96
C LYS A 29 -3.16 -1.22 12.34
N ALA A 30 -2.76 -1.17 11.07
CA ALA A 30 -2.56 0.08 10.34
C ALA A 30 -3.88 0.85 10.15
N MET A 31 -4.96 0.15 9.78
CA MET A 31 -6.31 0.71 9.69
C MET A 31 -6.76 1.29 11.04
N LEU A 32 -6.63 0.53 12.14
CA LEU A 32 -6.95 1.06 13.46
C LEU A 32 -6.08 2.26 13.84
N PHE A 33 -4.80 2.23 13.49
CA PHE A 33 -3.90 3.35 13.73
C PHE A 33 -4.35 4.62 13.00
N ARG A 34 -4.66 4.55 11.69
CA ARG A 34 -5.08 5.75 10.94
C ARG A 34 -6.41 6.31 11.44
N ILE A 35 -7.36 5.44 11.81
CA ILE A 35 -8.64 5.83 12.41
C ILE A 35 -8.40 6.57 13.74
N ASN A 36 -7.58 5.98 14.63
CA ASN A 36 -7.26 6.58 15.93
C ASN A 36 -6.48 7.90 15.81
N ARG A 37 -5.82 8.13 14.67
CA ARG A 37 -5.11 9.38 14.37
C ARG A 37 -5.98 10.42 13.67
N GLY A 38 -7.23 10.09 13.33
CA GLY A 38 -8.13 10.99 12.59
C GLY A 38 -7.67 11.23 11.15
N PHE A 39 -6.88 10.32 10.57
CA PHE A 39 -6.49 10.42 9.18
C PHE A 39 -7.63 9.96 8.29
N ASP A 40 -8.21 10.89 7.53
CA ASP A 40 -9.21 10.61 6.50
C ASP A 40 -8.53 10.10 5.22
N GLU A 41 -8.01 8.87 5.33
CA GLU A 41 -7.61 8.06 4.20
C GLU A 41 -8.77 7.08 3.93
N SER A 42 -9.72 7.56 3.13
CA SER A 42 -11.14 7.19 3.26
C SER A 42 -11.43 5.71 3.03
N LEU A 43 -10.69 5.05 2.13
CA LEU A 43 -10.90 3.66 1.73
C LEU A 43 -9.75 2.72 2.13
N ASP A 44 -8.93 3.11 3.09
CA ASP A 44 -7.82 2.31 3.62
C ASP A 44 -6.76 1.90 2.57
N ALA A 45 -6.58 2.67 1.50
CA ALA A 45 -5.57 2.41 0.48
C ALA A 45 -4.15 2.35 1.08
N TRP A 46 -3.81 3.22 2.02
CA TRP A 46 -2.51 3.20 2.69
C TRP A 46 -2.37 1.97 3.61
N ALA A 47 -3.39 1.69 4.42
CA ALA A 47 -3.34 0.60 5.40
C ALA A 47 -3.32 -0.78 4.72
N ILE A 48 -4.09 -0.96 3.64
CA ILE A 48 -4.17 -2.23 2.91
C ILE A 48 -3.04 -2.35 1.89
N HIS A 49 -2.87 -1.36 1.00
CA HIS A 49 -1.93 -1.45 -0.11
C HIS A 49 -0.52 -1.00 0.28
N GLY A 50 -0.39 0.12 0.98
CA GLY A 50 0.90 0.64 1.44
C GLY A 50 1.59 -0.31 2.43
N VAL A 51 0.94 -0.59 3.56
CA VAL A 51 1.51 -1.46 4.61
C VAL A 51 1.57 -2.92 4.16
N GLY A 52 0.52 -3.42 3.51
CA GLY A 52 0.50 -4.79 2.98
C GLY A 52 1.56 -5.01 1.91
N GLY A 53 1.75 -4.05 1.01
CA GLY A 53 2.78 -4.09 -0.03
C GLY A 53 4.20 -4.04 0.54
N LEU A 54 4.45 -3.16 1.52
CA LEU A 54 5.73 -3.11 2.23
C LEU A 54 6.06 -4.43 2.91
N TRP A 55 5.12 -4.98 3.69
CA TRP A 55 5.32 -6.29 4.32
C TRP A 55 5.61 -7.37 3.28
N GLY A 56 4.82 -7.41 2.20
CA GLY A 56 5.04 -8.35 1.10
C GLY A 56 6.43 -8.26 0.51
N ALA A 57 6.92 -7.06 0.22
CA ALA A 57 8.24 -6.85 -0.36
C ALA A 57 9.36 -7.33 0.58
N LEU A 58 9.26 -7.03 1.88
CA LEU A 58 10.21 -7.52 2.87
C LEU A 58 10.14 -9.05 3.01
N ALA A 59 8.94 -9.61 3.02
CA ALA A 59 8.73 -11.04 3.13
C ALA A 59 9.26 -11.81 1.91
N THR A 60 9.21 -11.26 0.70
CA THR A 60 9.93 -11.81 -0.47
C THR A 60 11.41 -11.95 -0.16
N GLY A 61 12.03 -10.92 0.42
CA GLY A 61 13.44 -10.93 0.79
C GLY A 61 13.79 -11.92 1.90
N ILE A 62 12.81 -12.34 2.71
CA ILE A 62 12.98 -13.31 3.79
C ILE A 62 12.80 -14.74 3.30
N PHE A 63 11.71 -14.98 2.55
CA PHE A 63 11.19 -16.32 2.26
C PHE A 63 11.46 -16.83 0.85
N ALA A 64 12.11 -16.05 -0.02
CA ALA A 64 12.42 -16.50 -1.38
C ALA A 64 13.21 -17.83 -1.38
N ILE A 65 12.83 -18.73 -2.28
CA ILE A 65 13.46 -20.04 -2.46
C ILE A 65 13.89 -20.26 -3.91
N GLU A 66 15.09 -20.79 -4.07
CA GLU A 66 15.72 -21.02 -5.38
C GLU A 66 14.86 -21.90 -6.27
N ALA A 67 14.24 -22.93 -5.69
CA ALA A 67 13.39 -23.89 -6.39
C ALA A 67 12.12 -23.27 -7.04
N VAL A 68 11.72 -22.06 -6.64
CA VAL A 68 10.54 -21.39 -7.20
C VAL A 68 10.94 -20.22 -8.09
N GLY A 69 11.83 -19.34 -7.60
CA GLY A 69 12.13 -18.07 -8.28
C GLY A 69 13.59 -17.87 -8.68
N GLY A 70 14.44 -18.90 -8.56
CA GLY A 70 15.87 -18.82 -8.91
C GLY A 70 16.71 -17.93 -8.00
N CYS A 71 16.16 -17.49 -6.87
CA CYS A 71 16.87 -16.71 -5.85
C CYS A 71 16.49 -17.16 -4.44
N THR A 72 17.39 -16.94 -3.49
CA THR A 72 17.20 -17.26 -2.08
C THR A 72 16.96 -16.00 -1.25
N GLY A 73 16.18 -16.12 -0.18
CA GLY A 73 15.96 -15.08 0.82
C GLY A 73 16.82 -15.24 2.07
N LEU A 74 16.56 -14.41 3.08
CA LEU A 74 17.30 -14.36 4.33
C LEU A 74 17.37 -15.71 5.06
N LEU A 75 16.26 -16.46 5.08
CA LEU A 75 16.21 -17.78 5.75
C LEU A 75 17.11 -18.84 5.08
N TYR A 76 17.55 -18.57 3.86
CA TYR A 76 18.42 -19.42 3.06
C TYR A 76 19.82 -18.80 2.90
N GLY A 77 20.19 -17.85 3.77
CA GLY A 77 21.53 -17.27 3.87
C GLY A 77 21.79 -16.06 2.98
N ASN A 78 20.82 -15.63 2.16
CA ASN A 78 21.01 -14.51 1.24
C ASN A 78 20.58 -13.17 1.86
N VAL A 79 21.51 -12.58 2.62
CA VAL A 79 21.33 -11.24 3.22
C VAL A 79 21.23 -10.16 2.14
N GLY A 80 21.89 -10.35 0.99
CA GLY A 80 21.85 -9.42 -0.13
C GLY A 80 20.44 -9.21 -0.67
N GLN A 81 19.67 -10.28 -0.81
CA GLN A 81 18.28 -10.20 -1.29
C GLN A 81 17.38 -9.45 -0.32
N PHE A 82 17.48 -9.72 0.98
CA PHE A 82 16.70 -8.99 1.98
C PHE A 82 17.06 -7.50 2.01
N THR A 83 18.35 -7.19 1.90
CA THR A 83 18.84 -5.80 1.87
C THR A 83 18.34 -5.08 0.62
N ALA A 84 18.36 -5.72 -0.54
CA ALA A 84 17.81 -5.18 -1.79
C ALA A 84 16.31 -4.86 -1.65
N GLN A 85 15.53 -5.73 -1.01
CA GLN A 85 14.10 -5.49 -0.76
C GLN A 85 13.86 -4.31 0.20
N ILE A 86 14.67 -4.14 1.25
CA ILE A 86 14.58 -2.97 2.13
C ILE A 86 14.85 -1.69 1.35
N ILE A 87 15.93 -1.66 0.58
CA ILE A 87 16.32 -0.47 -0.20
C ILE A 87 15.24 -0.15 -1.24
N GLY A 88 14.80 -1.15 -2.01
CA GLY A 88 13.78 -0.98 -3.04
C GLY A 88 12.44 -0.51 -2.48
N ALA A 89 11.93 -1.16 -1.44
CA ALA A 89 10.66 -0.78 -0.81
C ALA A 89 10.77 0.60 -0.14
N GLY A 90 11.87 0.89 0.56
CA GLY A 90 12.12 2.18 1.20
C GLY A 90 12.21 3.32 0.19
N ALA A 91 12.94 3.12 -0.91
CA ALA A 91 13.03 4.09 -2.00
C ALA A 91 11.66 4.35 -2.64
N ALA A 92 10.88 3.30 -2.89
CA ALA A 92 9.53 3.42 -3.43
C ALA A 92 8.60 4.20 -2.50
N ILE A 93 8.64 3.94 -1.19
CA ILE A 93 7.84 4.68 -0.19
C ILE A 93 8.23 6.15 -0.16
N LEU A 94 9.53 6.44 -0.07
CA LEU A 94 10.03 7.81 0.00
C LEU A 94 9.63 8.58 -1.26
N TYR A 95 9.87 7.99 -2.43
CA TYR A 95 9.52 8.61 -3.69
C TYR A 95 8.01 8.83 -3.81
N ALA A 96 7.20 7.79 -3.61
CA ALA A 96 5.74 7.89 -3.76
C ALA A 96 5.16 8.93 -2.81
N PHE A 97 5.51 8.90 -1.52
CA PHE A 97 4.98 9.84 -0.55
C PHE A 97 5.44 11.28 -0.84
N THR A 98 6.74 11.50 -1.06
CA THR A 98 7.29 12.85 -1.25
C THR A 98 6.80 13.47 -2.55
N ILE A 99 6.86 12.74 -3.66
CA ILE A 99 6.45 13.29 -4.96
C ILE A 99 4.94 13.50 -5.01
N THR A 100 4.13 12.55 -4.53
CA THR A 100 2.67 12.76 -4.46
C THR A 100 2.30 13.94 -3.57
N LEU A 101 2.98 14.13 -2.43
CA LEU A 101 2.73 15.30 -1.57
C LEU A 101 3.06 16.62 -2.26
N ILE A 102 4.18 16.69 -3.00
CA ILE A 102 4.56 17.87 -3.78
C ILE A 102 3.50 18.14 -4.84
N LEU A 103 3.13 17.13 -5.63
CA LEU A 103 2.14 17.27 -6.69
C LEU A 103 0.78 17.68 -6.15
N ALA A 104 0.31 17.05 -5.07
CA ALA A 104 -0.96 17.39 -4.44
C ALA A 104 -0.98 18.87 -4.01
N LYS A 105 0.08 19.35 -3.34
CA LYS A 105 0.19 20.76 -2.94
C LYS A 105 0.25 21.72 -4.12
N LEU A 106 0.92 21.35 -5.21
CA LEU A 106 1.01 22.18 -6.41
C LEU A 106 -0.36 22.30 -7.10
N VAL A 107 -1.10 21.20 -7.22
CA VAL A 107 -2.44 21.22 -7.79
C VAL A 107 -3.39 22.01 -6.89
N ASP A 108 -3.34 21.78 -5.58
CA ASP A 108 -4.19 22.48 -4.61
C ASP A 108 -3.93 24.00 -4.61
N ALA A 109 -2.67 24.42 -4.74
CA ALA A 109 -2.30 25.83 -4.80
C ALA A 109 -2.63 26.52 -6.13
N THR A 110 -2.88 25.77 -7.21
CA THR A 110 -3.11 26.34 -8.55
C THR A 110 -4.57 26.31 -8.96
N ILE A 111 -5.22 25.16 -8.84
CA ILE A 111 -6.62 24.95 -9.24
C ILE A 111 -7.53 24.50 -8.09
N GLY A 112 -6.95 24.04 -6.98
CA GLY A 112 -7.69 23.46 -5.86
C GLY A 112 -7.98 21.97 -6.08
N LEU A 113 -7.84 21.14 -5.03
CA LEU A 113 -8.15 19.71 -5.09
C LEU A 113 -9.54 19.35 -4.59
N ARG A 114 -10.09 20.12 -3.64
CA ARG A 114 -11.36 19.80 -2.97
C ARG A 114 -12.51 20.58 -3.59
N ALA A 115 -13.67 19.93 -3.71
CA ALA A 115 -14.93 20.60 -3.98
C ALA A 115 -15.25 21.61 -2.86
N THR A 116 -16.13 22.57 -3.16
CA THR A 116 -16.62 23.51 -2.15
C THR A 116 -17.47 22.80 -1.09
N GLU A 117 -17.63 23.43 0.08
CA GLU A 117 -18.46 22.85 1.16
C GLU A 117 -19.91 22.63 0.74
N GLU A 118 -20.46 23.49 -0.13
CA GLU A 118 -21.81 23.35 -0.65
C GLU A 118 -21.92 22.16 -1.62
N GLU A 119 -20.96 22.02 -2.55
CA GLU A 119 -20.89 20.89 -3.48
C GLU A 119 -20.72 19.55 -2.76
N GLU A 120 -19.91 19.52 -1.70
CA GLU A 120 -19.74 18.33 -0.86
C GLU A 120 -21.01 18.02 -0.05
N TYR A 121 -21.74 19.04 0.41
CA TYR A 121 -22.99 18.87 1.14
C TYR A 121 -24.13 18.30 0.28
N VAL A 122 -24.29 18.79 -0.95
CA VAL A 122 -25.30 18.27 -1.89
C VAL A 122 -24.90 16.93 -2.53
N GLY A 123 -23.60 16.64 -2.58
CA GLY A 123 -23.03 15.43 -3.16
C GLY A 123 -22.40 15.64 -4.54
N LEU A 124 -21.35 14.88 -4.83
CA LEU A 124 -20.56 14.98 -6.07
C LEU A 124 -21.32 14.46 -7.31
N ASP A 125 -22.30 13.58 -7.13
CA ASP A 125 -23.15 13.11 -8.23
C ASP A 125 -23.97 14.29 -8.80
N ILE A 126 -24.55 15.12 -7.93
CA ILE A 126 -25.33 16.29 -8.34
C ILE A 126 -24.41 17.43 -8.78
N SER A 127 -23.43 17.79 -7.96
CA SER A 127 -22.62 19.00 -8.20
C SER A 127 -21.64 18.87 -9.37
N GLN A 128 -21.02 17.70 -9.58
CA GLN A 128 -20.02 17.50 -10.62
C GLN A 128 -20.58 16.80 -11.87
N HIS A 129 -21.66 16.03 -11.75
CA HIS A 129 -22.20 15.23 -12.85
C HIS A 129 -23.64 15.60 -13.23
N GLY A 130 -24.39 16.30 -12.37
CA GLY A 130 -25.79 16.67 -12.62
C GLY A 130 -26.75 15.48 -12.62
N GLU A 131 -26.37 14.37 -11.96
CA GLU A 131 -27.09 13.11 -11.96
C GLU A 131 -27.49 12.68 -10.53
N GLU A 132 -28.55 11.89 -10.41
CA GLU A 132 -28.91 11.17 -9.18
C GLU A 132 -28.68 9.68 -9.41
N ALA A 133 -27.86 9.04 -8.57
CA ALA A 133 -27.51 7.62 -8.75
C ALA A 133 -28.72 6.67 -8.65
N TYR A 134 -29.75 7.06 -7.87
CA TYR A 134 -30.98 6.30 -7.68
C TYR A 134 -32.17 7.24 -7.61
N ALA A 135 -33.17 7.04 -8.49
CA ALA A 135 -34.38 7.87 -8.64
C ALA A 135 -35.66 7.05 -8.43
#